data_AF-A0A933IHE6-F1
#
_entry.id   AF-A0A933IHE6-F1
#
_cell.length_a   1.000
_cell.length_b   1.000
_cell.length_c   1.000
_cell.angle_alpha   90.00
_cell.angle_beta   90.00
_cell.angle_gamma   90.00
#
_symmetry.space_group_name_H-M   'P 1'
#
loop_
_entity.id
_entity.type
_entity.pdbx_description
1 polymer ?
#
loop_
_entity_poly.entity_id
_entity_poly.type
_entity_poly.pdbx_seq_one_letter_code
_entity_poly.pdbx_strand_id
1 'polypeptide(L)'
;VDCPRCGAPLGARRSKRGRTFYGCSAYPKCDFTLWNRPIPEPCPACGAKFLVEKRLKGGVKIQCATEGCEYQRDAAPPAPAEAGAKG
;
A
#
# COMPACT_ATOMS: atom_id res chain seq x y z
N VAL A 1 4.15 -4.98 -3.31
CA VAL A 1 4.32 -3.59 -2.83
C VAL A 1 5.59 -3.53 -2.01
N ASP A 2 6.46 -2.59 -2.33
CA ASP A 2 7.72 -2.38 -1.63
C ASP A 2 7.60 -1.32 -0.55
N CYS A 3 8.27 -1.54 0.58
CA CYS A 3 8.29 -0.64 1.72
C CYS A 3 8.99 0.68 1.35
N PRO A 4 8.47 1.85 1.76
CA PRO A 4 9.09 3.12 1.38
C PRO A 4 10.30 3.44 2.27
N ARG A 5 10.40 2.80 3.45
CA ARG A 5 11.51 2.96 4.40
C ARG A 5 12.77 2.21 3.98
N CYS A 6 12.62 0.97 3.51
CA CYS A 6 13.77 0.08 3.25
C CYS A 6 13.75 -0.57 1.86
N GLY A 7 12.67 -0.42 1.08
CA GLY A 7 12.53 -1.06 -0.23
C GLY A 7 12.19 -2.55 -0.21
N ALA A 8 12.08 -3.20 0.96
CA ALA A 8 11.69 -4.61 1.04
C ALA A 8 10.17 -4.81 0.84
N PRO A 9 9.73 -5.98 0.35
CA PRO A 9 8.32 -6.22 0.09
C PRO A 9 7.44 -6.21 1.37
N LEU A 10 6.22 -5.69 1.25
CA LEU A 10 5.18 -5.75 2.26
C LEU A 10 4.37 -7.04 2.10
N GLY A 11 4.28 -7.82 3.17
CA GLY A 11 3.47 -9.04 3.22
C GLY A 11 2.12 -8.78 3.90
N ALA A 12 1.04 -9.25 3.29
CA ALA A 12 -0.27 -9.27 3.92
C ALA A 12 -0.31 -10.35 5.02
N ARG A 13 -0.65 -9.95 6.24
CA ARG A 13 -0.77 -10.82 7.41
C ARG A 13 -2.13 -10.63 8.05
N ARG A 14 -2.68 -11.70 8.61
CA ARG A 14 -3.96 -11.65 9.35
C ARG A 14 -3.67 -11.64 10.84
N SER A 15 -4.20 -10.64 11.54
CA SER A 15 -4.12 -10.59 13.00
C SER A 15 -5.09 -11.60 13.63
N LYS A 16 -4.85 -11.98 14.89
CA LYS A 16 -5.68 -12.93 15.65
C LYS A 16 -7.13 -12.46 15.80
N ARG A 17 -7.38 -11.15 15.70
CA ARG A 17 -8.74 -10.55 15.66
C ARG A 17 -9.37 -10.51 14.26
N GLY A 18 -8.79 -11.20 13.27
CA GLY A 18 -9.32 -11.30 11.92
C GLY A 18 -9.04 -10.10 10.99
N ARG A 19 -8.42 -9.03 11.48
CA ARG A 19 -8.03 -7.85 10.69
C ARG A 19 -6.77 -8.14 9.87
N THR A 20 -6.79 -7.85 8.58
CA THR A 20 -5.60 -7.89 7.73
C THR A 20 -4.75 -6.64 7.96
N PHE A 21 -3.45 -6.84 8.07
CA PHE A 21 -2.44 -5.78 8.14
C PHE A 21 -1.30 -6.15 7.20
N TYR A 22 -0.52 -5.16 6.76
CA TYR A 22 0.57 -5.33 5.82
C TYR A 22 1.86 -4.95 6.52
N GLY A 23 2.70 -5.93 6.80
CA GLY A 23 3.97 -5.73 7.49
C GLY A 23 5.14 -5.82 6.53
N CYS A 24 6.19 -5.04 6.77
CA CYS A 24 7.43 -5.18 6.04
C CYS A 24 8.08 -6.55 6.29
N SER A 25 8.49 -7.25 5.23
CA SER A 25 9.20 -8.53 5.35
C SER A 25 10.63 -8.39 5.89
N ALA A 26 11.18 -7.18 5.95
CA ALA A 26 12.53 -6.93 6.49
C ALA A 26 12.58 -6.79 8.02
N TYR A 27 11.50 -7.08 8.75
CA TYR A 27 11.52 -7.13 10.21
C TYR A 27 12.60 -8.11 10.71
N PRO A 28 13.44 -7.77 11.73
CA PRO A 28 13.36 -6.62 12.64
C PRO A 28 14.03 -5.32 12.15
N LYS A 29 14.66 -5.30 10.97
CA LYS A 29 15.36 -4.11 10.43
C LYS A 29 14.41 -2.99 10.01
N CYS A 30 13.15 -3.32 9.74
CA CYS A 30 12.11 -2.37 9.36
C CYS A 30 10.80 -2.72 10.08
N ASP A 31 10.36 -1.86 11.00
CA ASP A 31 9.12 -2.01 11.77
C ASP A 31 7.89 -1.43 11.03
N PHE A 32 8.02 -1.15 9.74
CA PHE A 32 6.94 -0.53 8.98
C PHE A 32 5.74 -1.49 8.84
N THR A 33 4.59 -1.07 9.33
CA THR A 33 3.32 -1.79 9.25
C THR A 33 2.19 -0.87 8.82
N LEU A 34 1.23 -1.41 8.07
CA LEU A 34 0.07 -0.69 7.57
C LEU A 34 -1.21 -1.45 7.89
N TRP A 35 -2.19 -0.73 8.39
CA TRP A 35 -3.56 -1.24 8.58
C TRP A 35 -4.41 -1.12 7.30
N ASN A 36 -4.06 -0.15 6.46
CA ASN A 36 -4.71 0.10 5.19
C ASN A 36 -4.07 -0.77 4.11
N ARG A 37 -4.87 -1.13 3.10
CA ARG A 37 -4.37 -1.94 1.99
C ARG A 37 -3.44 -1.09 1.12
N PRO A 38 -2.18 -1.51 0.92
CA PRO A 38 -1.29 -0.86 -0.01
C PRO A 38 -1.59 -1.36 -1.43
N ILE A 39 -1.63 -0.42 -2.37
CA ILE A 39 -1.88 -0.65 -3.78
C ILE A 39 -0.51 -0.70 -4.47
N PRO A 40 -0.20 -1.73 -5.28
CA PRO A 40 1.02 -1.80 -6.08
C PRO A 40 1.00 -0.82 -7.26
N GLU A 41 0.51 0.40 -7.02
CA GLU A 41 0.43 1.48 -7.97
C GLU A 41 1.42 2.58 -7.53
N PRO A 42 2.37 2.97 -8.39
CA PRO A 42 3.27 4.05 -8.07
C PRO A 42 2.53 5.39 -8.06
N CYS A 43 2.88 6.28 -7.14
CA CYS A 43 2.28 7.61 -7.09
C CYS A 43 2.77 8.48 -8.26
N PRO A 44 1.89 9.03 -9.10
CA PRO A 44 2.30 9.88 -10.22
C PRO A 44 2.81 11.26 -9.80
N ALA A 45 2.54 11.70 -8.56
CA ALA A 45 2.94 13.01 -8.07
C ALA A 45 4.36 13.04 -7.48
N CYS A 46 4.76 11.99 -6.75
CA CYS A 46 6.05 11.95 -6.06
C CYS A 46 6.90 10.71 -6.38
N GLY A 47 6.38 9.75 -7.15
CA GLY A 47 7.08 8.49 -7.45
C GLY A 47 7.07 7.48 -6.30
N ALA A 48 6.19 7.62 -5.30
CA ALA A 48 6.05 6.62 -4.24
C ALA A 48 5.79 5.24 -4.82
N LYS A 49 6.31 4.18 -4.17
CA LYS A 49 6.21 2.80 -4.67
C LYS A 49 4.81 2.20 -4.52
N PHE A 50 3.96 2.82 -3.72
CA PHE A 50 2.58 2.40 -3.50
C PHE A 50 1.71 3.55 -3.02
N LEU A 51 0.41 3.35 -3.19
CA LEU A 51 -0.64 4.15 -2.57
C LEU A 51 -1.34 3.34 -1.49
N VAL A 52 -2.13 4.00 -0.63
CA VAL A 52 -2.90 3.33 0.42
C VAL A 52 -4.39 3.60 0.27
N GLU A 53 -5.19 2.54 0.42
CA GLU A 53 -6.65 2.62 0.39
C GLU A 53 -7.18 2.98 1.78
N LYS A 54 -7.85 4.13 1.87
CA LYS A 54 -8.58 4.56 3.06
C LYS A 54 -10.06 4.29 2.88
N ARG A 55 -10.61 3.39 3.68
CA ARG A 55 -12.05 3.09 3.68
C ARG A 55 -12.79 4.14 4.53
N LEU A 56 -13.71 4.87 3.91
CA LEU A 56 -14.50 5.94 4.52
C LEU A 56 -16.00 5.62 4.41
N LYS A 57 -16.84 6.43 5.07
CA LYS A 57 -18.30 6.25 5.11
C LYS A 57 -18.97 6.38 3.73
N GLY A 58 -18.39 7.18 2.83
CA GLY A 58 -18.89 7.44 1.47
C GLY A 58 -18.16 6.70 0.34
N GLY A 59 -17.26 5.77 0.67
CA GLY A 59 -16.48 5.03 -0.34
C GLY A 59 -15.04 4.76 0.08
N VAL A 60 -14.27 4.21 -0.85
CA VAL A 60 -12.82 3.99 -0.68
C VAL A 60 -12.09 5.12 -1.38
N LYS A 61 -11.16 5.78 -0.68
CA LYS A 61 -10.30 6.83 -1.24
C LYS A 61 -8.86 6.36 -1.20
N ILE A 62 -8.15 6.53 -2.31
CA ILE A 62 -6.73 6.21 -2.43
C ILE A 62 -5.93 7.47 -2.10
N GLN A 63 -4.90 7.34 -1.26
CA GLN A 63 -3.99 8.44 -0.96
C GLN A 63 -2.54 7.97 -0.94
N CYS A 64 -1.61 8.89 -1.18
CA CYS A 64 -0.20 8.63 -0.96
C CYS A 64 0.11 8.54 0.53
N ALA A 65 0.99 7.61 0.92
CA ALA A 65 1.49 7.48 2.29
C ALA A 65 2.88 8.14 2.48
N THR A 66 3.39 8.83 1.46
CA THR A 66 4.69 9.49 1.49
C THR A 66 4.59 10.84 2.19
N GLU A 67 5.47 11.09 3.15
CA GLU A 67 5.60 12.38 3.81
C GLU A 67 6.00 13.46 2.79
N GLY A 68 5.18 14.52 2.68
CA GLY A 68 5.34 15.57 1.67
C GLY A 68 4.58 15.33 0.36
N CYS A 69 3.79 14.27 0.24
CA CYS A 69 2.92 14.04 -0.93
C CYS A 69 1.44 14.00 -0.54
N GLU A 70 0.65 14.94 -1.08
CA GLU A 70 -0.79 15.06 -0.82
C GLU A 70 -1.67 14.41 -1.91
N TYR A 71 -1.08 13.59 -2.78
CA TYR A 71 -1.81 12.93 -3.87
C TYR A 71 -2.95 12.06 -3.31
N GLN A 72 -4.16 12.30 -3.81
CA GLN A 72 -5.39 11.64 -3.40
C GLN A 72 -6.33 11.48 -4.59
N ARG A 73 -6.99 10.33 -4.70
CA ARG A 73 -8.03 10.07 -5.71
C ARG A 73 -9.10 9.15 -5.16
N ASP A 74 -10.27 9.15 -5.76
CA ASP A 74 -11.29 8.13 -5.48
C ASP A 74 -10.82 6.76 -5.98
N ALA A 75 -11.18 5.69 -5.26
CA ALA A 75 -10.83 4.31 -5.65
C ALA A 75 -11.61 3.80 -6.87
N ALA A 76 -12.36 4.68 -7.56
CA ALA A 76 -12.95 4.40 -8.85
C ALA A 76 -11.83 4.16 -9.91
N PRO A 77 -12.01 3.17 -10.78
CA PRO A 77 -10.97 2.21 -11.13
C PRO A 77 -9.90 2.77 -12.07
N PRO A 78 -8.63 2.36 -11.88
CA PRO A 78 -7.79 2.01 -13.00
C PRO A 78 -7.72 0.47 -13.09
N ALA A 79 -8.59 -0.12 -13.89
CA ALA A 79 -8.38 -1.46 -14.44
C ALA A 79 -7.24 -1.39 -15.49
N PRO A 80 -6.55 -2.47 -15.87
CA PRO A 80 -6.00 -3.59 -15.10
C PRO A 80 -4.49 -3.76 -15.43
N ALA A 81 -3.56 -3.51 -14.51
CA ALA A 81 -2.14 -3.78 -14.74
C ALA A 81 -1.76 -5.19 -14.26
N GLU A 82 -2.08 -6.16 -15.12
CA GLU A 82 -1.29 -7.33 -15.52
C GLU A 82 -0.39 -8.06 -14.49
N ALA A 83 -0.64 -9.37 -14.42
CA ALA A 83 0.10 -10.39 -13.71
C ALA A 83 1.62 -10.35 -13.98
N GLY A 84 2.39 -10.38 -12.90
CA GLY A 84 3.83 -10.67 -12.93
C GLY A 84 4.14 -11.95 -12.19
N ALA A 85 3.53 -13.08 -12.59
CA ALA A 85 4.01 -14.40 -12.24
C ALA A 85 5.20 -14.73 -13.16
N LYS A 86 6.40 -14.74 -12.59
CA LYS A 86 7.60 -15.38 -13.16
C LYS A 86 7.83 -16.64 -12.31
N GLY A 87 8.03 -17.84 -12.81
CA GLY A 87 8.24 -18.42 -14.13
C GLY A 87 8.72 -19.84 -13.87
#